data_AF-A0A8C6PKW2-F1
#
_entry.id   AF-A0A8C6PKW2-F1
#
_cell.length_a   1.000
_cell.length_b   1.000
_cell.length_c   1.000
_cell.angle_alpha   90.00
_cell.angle_beta   90.00
_cell.angle_gamma   90.00
#
_symmetry.space_group_name_H-M   'P 1'
#
loop_
_entity.id
_entity.type
_entity.pdbx_description
1 polymer ?
#
loop_
_entity_poly.entity_id
_entity_poly.type
_entity_poly.pdbx_seq_one_letter_code
_entity_poly.pdbx_strand_id
1 'polypeptide(L)'
;MDDIFTQCREGNSVAVRLWLDNTENDLNLGDDHGFSPLHWACREGRSGVVDMLIMRGGRINVMNRGDDTPLHLAASHGHRDIVAKLIQCKADPNTVNEHGNTPLHYACFWGHDEVAEVQTHTFSLHGGDLWQGDEIVVKVLQVRDWTTRKSRDFNEEHPKLRIFSHPNILPVLGACQSPPSPQPIIITHFMPYGSLFNILHQGTTLVVDQSQAVKFALDIASGMAFLHTLEPMVSRLYLNSKHIMIDEDMTARISMADAKLSFQCPGRMYSPAWMAPEALQKRPEDINRRSADMWSFAVLLWELVTREVPFADLSNMEIGMKVALEGLRPTIPPGISPHICKLMRLCMNEDPAKRPKFDMIVPILEKMQEK
;
A
#
# COMPACT_ATOMS: atom_id res chain seq x y z
N MET A 1 -45.12 -18.10 -7.47
CA MET A 1 -43.81 -18.40 -6.87
C MET A 1 -42.89 -17.39 -7.52
N ASP A 2 -42.45 -16.40 -6.75
CA ASP A 2 -41.66 -15.30 -7.30
C ASP A 2 -40.37 -15.85 -7.89
N ASP A 3 -39.96 -15.27 -9.01
CA ASP A 3 -38.78 -15.71 -9.75
C ASP A 3 -37.51 -15.63 -8.87
N ILE A 4 -36.52 -16.50 -9.14
CA ILE A 4 -35.27 -16.55 -8.38
C ILE A 4 -34.56 -15.21 -8.39
N PHE A 5 -34.66 -14.45 -9.49
CA PHE A 5 -34.09 -13.11 -9.59
C PHE A 5 -34.72 -12.14 -8.59
N THR A 6 -36.03 -12.20 -8.37
CA THR A 6 -36.72 -11.38 -7.35
C THR A 6 -36.24 -11.75 -5.96
N GLN A 7 -36.10 -13.04 -5.67
CA GLN A 7 -35.58 -13.52 -4.37
C GLN A 7 -34.13 -13.09 -4.14
N CYS A 8 -33.28 -13.09 -5.19
CA CYS A 8 -31.91 -12.58 -5.13
C CYS A 8 -31.86 -11.06 -4.91
N ARG A 9 -32.79 -10.28 -5.48
CA ARG A 9 -32.89 -8.83 -5.28
C ARG A 9 -33.35 -8.46 -3.87
N GLU A 10 -34.32 -9.19 -3.36
CA GLU A 10 -34.87 -8.98 -2.01
C GLU A 10 -33.91 -9.49 -0.92
N GLY A 11 -33.00 -10.40 -1.26
CA GLY A 11 -32.04 -10.98 -0.32
C GLY A 11 -32.61 -12.13 0.51
N ASN A 12 -33.66 -12.80 0.02
CA ASN A 12 -34.28 -13.92 0.72
C ASN A 12 -33.41 -15.18 0.63
N SER A 13 -32.47 -15.30 1.57
CA SER A 13 -31.48 -16.37 1.60
C SER A 13 -32.08 -17.77 1.73
N VAL A 14 -33.25 -17.90 2.37
CA VAL A 14 -33.94 -19.18 2.55
C VAL A 14 -34.54 -19.66 1.24
N ALA A 15 -35.21 -18.77 0.50
CA ALA A 15 -35.77 -19.11 -0.80
C ALA A 15 -34.68 -19.42 -1.83
N VAL A 16 -33.61 -18.61 -1.85
CA VAL A 16 -32.46 -18.87 -2.75
C VAL A 16 -31.79 -20.20 -2.43
N ARG A 17 -31.61 -20.55 -1.15
CA ARG A 17 -31.05 -21.85 -0.76
C ARG A 17 -31.93 -23.01 -1.22
N LEU A 18 -33.25 -22.94 -0.96
CA LEU A 18 -34.19 -23.98 -1.35
C LEU A 18 -34.23 -24.17 -2.87
N TRP A 19 -34.07 -23.08 -3.63
CA TRP A 19 -33.95 -23.12 -5.08
C TRP A 19 -32.62 -23.77 -5.54
N LEU A 20 -31.50 -23.45 -4.89
CA LEU A 20 -30.18 -24.03 -5.20
C LEU A 20 -30.05 -25.52 -4.82
N ASP A 21 -30.87 -26.00 -3.88
CA ASP A 21 -30.87 -27.41 -3.48
C ASP A 21 -31.62 -28.31 -4.49
N ASN A 22 -32.39 -27.73 -5.43
CA ASN A 22 -33.01 -28.47 -6.53
C ASN A 22 -32.02 -28.61 -7.71
N THR A 23 -31.67 -29.85 -8.05
CA THR A 23 -30.69 -30.19 -9.08
C THR A 23 -31.12 -29.87 -10.51
N GLU A 24 -32.40 -29.57 -10.74
CA GLU A 24 -32.92 -29.17 -12.05
C GLU A 24 -32.66 -27.69 -12.39
N ASN A 25 -32.25 -26.89 -11.40
CA ASN A 25 -32.04 -25.46 -11.55
C ASN A 25 -30.61 -25.13 -11.96
N ASP A 26 -30.44 -24.32 -13.02
CA ASP A 26 -29.13 -23.80 -13.42
C ASP A 26 -28.93 -22.37 -12.90
N LEU A 27 -28.06 -22.25 -11.91
CA LEU A 27 -27.68 -20.99 -11.25
C LEU A 27 -26.92 -20.00 -12.16
N ASN A 28 -26.52 -20.41 -13.38
CA ASN A 28 -25.85 -19.55 -14.35
C ASN A 28 -26.77 -19.07 -15.47
N LEU A 29 -28.03 -19.51 -15.52
CA LEU A 29 -29.01 -18.99 -16.47
C LEU A 29 -29.35 -17.53 -16.12
N GLY A 30 -29.29 -16.66 -17.12
CA GLY A 30 -29.67 -15.26 -16.99
C GLY A 30 -31.13 -15.03 -17.31
N ASP A 31 -31.65 -13.88 -16.88
CA ASP A 31 -32.96 -13.37 -17.30
C ASP A 31 -32.97 -12.92 -18.77
N ASP A 32 -34.07 -12.31 -19.22
CA ASP A 32 -34.26 -11.81 -20.59
C ASP A 32 -33.22 -10.74 -21.01
N HIS A 33 -32.46 -10.18 -20.07
CA HIS A 33 -31.39 -9.23 -20.32
C HIS A 33 -29.99 -9.83 -20.10
N GLY A 34 -29.91 -11.13 -19.84
CA GLY A 34 -28.66 -11.85 -19.58
C GLY A 34 -28.13 -11.68 -18.15
N PHE A 35 -28.89 -11.12 -17.23
CA PHE A 35 -28.47 -10.97 -15.84
C PHE A 35 -28.65 -12.30 -15.11
N SER A 36 -27.54 -12.89 -14.69
CA SER A 36 -27.54 -14.05 -13.78
C SER A 36 -28.03 -13.68 -12.37
N PRO A 37 -28.41 -14.66 -11.53
CA PRO A 37 -28.76 -14.43 -10.13
C PRO A 37 -27.65 -13.70 -9.35
N LEU A 38 -26.38 -13.96 -9.71
CA LEU A 38 -25.22 -13.30 -9.11
C LEU A 38 -25.17 -11.80 -9.45
N HIS A 39 -25.51 -11.41 -10.68
CA HIS A 39 -25.58 -9.99 -11.05
C HIS A 39 -26.59 -9.23 -10.18
N TRP A 40 -27.78 -9.78 -9.99
CA TRP A 40 -28.83 -9.17 -9.18
C TRP A 40 -28.45 -9.09 -7.70
N ALA A 41 -27.85 -10.14 -7.15
CA ALA A 41 -27.36 -10.13 -5.77
C ALA A 41 -26.25 -9.09 -5.56
N CYS A 42 -25.33 -8.96 -6.52
CA CYS A 42 -24.24 -7.98 -6.49
C CYS A 42 -24.73 -6.54 -6.65
N ARG A 43 -25.71 -6.30 -7.54
CA ARG A 43 -26.32 -4.98 -7.75
C ARG A 43 -27.03 -4.46 -6.49
N GLU A 44 -27.79 -5.33 -5.82
CA GLU A 44 -28.62 -4.95 -4.65
C GLU A 44 -27.88 -5.07 -3.30
N GLY A 45 -26.58 -5.42 -3.30
CA GLY A 45 -25.79 -5.44 -2.07
C GLY A 45 -26.07 -6.64 -1.16
N ARG A 46 -26.60 -7.76 -1.68
CA ARG A 46 -27.02 -8.91 -0.87
C ARG A 46 -25.85 -9.86 -0.60
N SER A 47 -24.92 -9.46 0.26
CA SER A 47 -23.71 -10.22 0.61
C SER A 47 -23.98 -11.69 0.96
N GLY A 48 -24.95 -11.99 1.82
CA GLY A 48 -25.29 -13.37 2.19
C GLY A 48 -25.80 -14.24 1.03
N VAL A 49 -26.44 -13.63 0.02
CA VAL A 49 -26.87 -14.33 -1.20
C VAL A 49 -25.70 -14.51 -2.16
N VAL A 50 -24.85 -13.49 -2.32
CA VAL A 50 -23.60 -13.57 -3.10
C VAL A 50 -22.73 -14.73 -2.60
N ASP A 51 -22.58 -14.86 -1.29
CA ASP A 51 -21.80 -15.91 -0.64
C ASP A 51 -22.30 -17.30 -1.01
N MET A 52 -23.60 -17.53 -0.89
CA MET A 52 -24.20 -18.81 -1.23
C MET A 52 -24.07 -19.13 -2.71
N LEU A 53 -24.26 -18.15 -3.59
CA LEU A 53 -24.15 -18.34 -5.04
C LEU A 53 -22.71 -18.67 -5.45
N ILE A 54 -21.70 -17.99 -4.88
CA ILE A 54 -20.29 -18.29 -5.14
C ILE A 54 -19.93 -19.69 -4.59
N MET A 55 -20.34 -20.02 -3.36
CA MET A 55 -20.06 -21.33 -2.76
C MET A 55 -20.68 -22.50 -3.53
N ARG A 56 -21.83 -22.28 -4.18
CA ARG A 56 -22.51 -23.28 -5.01
C ARG A 56 -22.01 -23.32 -6.47
N GLY A 57 -20.93 -22.61 -6.80
CA GLY A 57 -20.29 -22.68 -8.11
C GLY A 57 -20.78 -21.67 -9.15
N GLY A 58 -21.31 -20.52 -8.71
CA GLY A 58 -21.65 -19.39 -9.57
C GLY A 58 -20.48 -18.93 -10.42
N ARG A 59 -20.72 -18.72 -11.73
CA ARG A 59 -19.73 -18.11 -12.62
C ARG A 59 -19.54 -16.65 -12.24
N ILE A 60 -18.33 -16.32 -11.79
CA ILE A 60 -17.98 -15.00 -11.26
C ILE A 60 -17.78 -13.97 -12.37
N ASN A 61 -17.19 -14.39 -13.49
CA ASN A 61 -16.93 -13.55 -14.68
C ASN A 61 -18.01 -13.74 -15.76
N VAL A 62 -19.25 -14.02 -15.36
CA VAL A 62 -20.38 -14.05 -16.29
C VAL A 62 -20.67 -12.63 -16.78
N MET A 63 -21.04 -12.50 -18.05
CA MET A 63 -21.37 -11.22 -18.68
C MET A 63 -22.86 -11.18 -19.02
N ASN A 64 -23.50 -10.03 -18.79
CA ASN A 64 -24.85 -9.78 -19.30
C ASN A 64 -24.80 -9.33 -20.78
N ARG A 65 -25.94 -8.90 -21.35
CA ARG A 65 -25.99 -8.45 -22.75
C ARG A 65 -25.18 -7.19 -23.07
N GLY A 66 -24.80 -6.39 -22.07
CA GLY A 66 -23.93 -5.22 -22.23
C GLY A 66 -22.47 -5.50 -21.88
N ASP A 67 -22.09 -6.78 -21.76
CA ASP A 67 -20.78 -7.24 -21.30
C ASP A 67 -20.42 -6.77 -19.87
N ASP A 68 -21.40 -6.34 -19.06
CA ASP A 68 -21.17 -6.05 -17.65
C ASP A 68 -21.07 -7.36 -16.87
N THR A 69 -20.08 -7.43 -15.97
CA THR A 69 -19.92 -8.52 -15.02
C THR A 69 -20.57 -8.20 -13.67
N PRO A 70 -20.80 -9.17 -12.77
CA PRO A 70 -21.27 -8.90 -11.41
C PRO A 70 -20.41 -7.88 -10.66
N LEU A 71 -19.11 -7.82 -10.99
CA LEU A 71 -18.18 -6.84 -10.43
C LEU A 71 -18.47 -5.41 -10.89
N HIS A 72 -18.87 -5.20 -12.16
CA HIS A 72 -19.30 -3.88 -12.65
C HIS A 72 -20.49 -3.36 -11.85
N LEU A 73 -21.48 -4.23 -11.60
CA LEU A 73 -22.71 -3.86 -10.88
C LEU A 73 -22.47 -3.64 -9.39
N ALA A 74 -21.61 -4.46 -8.76
CA ALA A 74 -21.22 -4.23 -7.37
C ALA A 74 -20.47 -2.89 -7.23
N ALA A 75 -19.63 -2.56 -8.21
CA ALA A 75 -18.85 -1.33 -8.23
C ALA A 75 -19.70 -0.08 -8.50
N SER A 76 -20.67 -0.16 -9.42
CA SER A 76 -21.56 0.95 -9.75
C SER A 76 -22.50 1.34 -8.62
N HIS A 77 -22.74 0.43 -7.67
CA HIS A 77 -23.63 0.64 -6.52
C HIS A 77 -22.88 0.78 -5.18
N GLY A 78 -21.55 0.80 -5.20
CA GLY A 78 -20.75 1.13 -4.00
C GLY A 78 -20.62 -0.02 -2.99
N HIS A 79 -20.89 -1.27 -3.38
CA HIS A 79 -20.89 -2.42 -2.45
C HIS A 79 -19.48 -2.94 -2.20
N ARG A 80 -18.70 -2.20 -1.41
CA ARG A 80 -17.28 -2.47 -1.11
C ARG A 80 -16.99 -3.90 -0.68
N ASP A 81 -17.76 -4.44 0.25
CA ASP A 81 -17.53 -5.80 0.78
C ASP A 81 -17.76 -6.88 -0.28
N ILE A 82 -18.73 -6.67 -1.19
CA ILE A 82 -19.01 -7.58 -2.30
C ILE A 82 -17.93 -7.46 -3.37
N VAL A 83 -17.46 -6.24 -3.66
CA VAL A 83 -16.34 -6.01 -4.59
C VAL A 83 -15.08 -6.72 -4.11
N ALA A 84 -14.71 -6.54 -2.84
CA ALA A 84 -13.57 -7.22 -2.24
C ALA A 84 -13.70 -8.74 -2.35
N LYS A 85 -14.90 -9.27 -2.10
CA LYS A 85 -15.17 -10.71 -2.16
C LYS A 85 -15.13 -11.28 -3.57
N LEU A 86 -15.71 -10.60 -4.54
CA LEU A 86 -15.66 -11.00 -5.95
C LEU A 86 -14.20 -11.04 -6.44
N ILE A 87 -13.40 -10.03 -6.10
CA ILE A 87 -11.98 -10.00 -6.44
C ILE A 87 -11.22 -11.14 -5.75
N GLN A 88 -11.48 -11.39 -4.46
CA GLN A 88 -10.91 -12.54 -3.73
C GLN A 88 -11.24 -13.88 -4.42
N CYS A 89 -12.41 -13.99 -5.03
CA CYS A 89 -12.84 -15.16 -5.78
C CYS A 89 -12.39 -15.14 -7.27
N LYS A 90 -11.36 -14.36 -7.63
CA LYS A 90 -10.76 -14.26 -8.97
C LYS A 90 -11.65 -13.59 -10.03
N ALA A 91 -12.50 -12.64 -9.63
CA ALA A 91 -13.11 -11.71 -10.59
C ALA A 91 -12.02 -10.82 -11.21
N ASP A 92 -12.06 -10.60 -12.53
CA ASP A 92 -11.10 -9.71 -13.19
C ASP A 92 -11.55 -8.25 -13.08
N PRO A 93 -10.81 -7.38 -12.35
CA PRO A 93 -11.18 -5.97 -12.18
C PRO A 93 -10.92 -5.12 -13.43
N ASN A 94 -10.22 -5.65 -14.44
CA ASN A 94 -9.93 -4.95 -15.68
C ASN A 94 -10.84 -5.35 -16.84
N THR A 95 -11.84 -6.20 -16.60
CA THR A 95 -12.82 -6.53 -17.64
C THR A 95 -13.48 -5.25 -18.14
N VAL A 96 -13.56 -5.11 -19.46
CA VAL A 96 -14.23 -3.99 -20.12
C VAL A 96 -15.59 -4.45 -20.62
N ASN A 97 -16.59 -3.60 -20.44
CA ASN A 97 -17.92 -3.83 -20.99
C ASN A 97 -18.05 -3.30 -22.44
N GLU A 98 -19.25 -3.36 -23.02
CA GLU A 98 -19.50 -2.96 -24.41
C GLU A 98 -19.18 -1.48 -24.70
N HIS A 99 -19.18 -0.66 -23.64
CA HIS A 99 -18.86 0.77 -23.70
C HIS A 99 -17.38 1.07 -23.44
N GLY A 100 -16.55 0.04 -23.24
CA GLY A 100 -15.12 0.18 -22.91
C GLY A 100 -14.87 0.62 -21.46
N ASN A 101 -15.89 0.57 -20.59
CA ASN A 101 -15.76 0.93 -19.18
C ASN A 101 -15.34 -0.29 -18.37
N THR A 102 -14.49 -0.08 -17.36
CA THR A 102 -14.15 -1.08 -16.35
C THR A 102 -14.99 -0.88 -15.09
N PRO A 103 -15.05 -1.84 -14.15
CA PRO A 103 -15.71 -1.66 -12.85
C PRO A 103 -15.21 -0.41 -12.10
N LEU A 104 -13.93 -0.05 -12.27
CA LEU A 104 -13.35 1.16 -11.68
C LEU A 104 -13.94 2.44 -12.28
N HIS A 105 -14.19 2.46 -13.59
CA HIS A 105 -14.85 3.59 -14.23
C HIS A 105 -16.25 3.82 -13.64
N TYR A 106 -17.00 2.74 -13.37
CA TYR A 106 -18.30 2.83 -12.70
C TYR A 106 -18.18 3.34 -11.26
N ALA A 107 -17.25 2.80 -10.47
CA ALA A 107 -17.03 3.27 -9.10
C ALA A 107 -16.68 4.77 -9.06
N CYS A 108 -15.79 5.23 -9.94
CA CYS A 108 -15.40 6.63 -10.06
C CYS A 108 -16.54 7.53 -10.57
N PHE A 109 -17.32 7.06 -11.56
CA PHE A 109 -18.43 7.83 -12.13
C PHE A 109 -19.52 8.11 -11.10
N TRP A 110 -19.81 7.14 -10.22
CA TRP A 110 -20.82 7.26 -9.17
C TRP A 110 -20.26 7.77 -7.83
N GLY A 111 -18.95 8.09 -7.75
CA GLY A 111 -18.32 8.70 -6.56
C GLY A 111 -18.09 7.73 -5.40
N HIS A 112 -17.87 6.44 -5.67
CA HIS A 112 -17.62 5.41 -4.67
C HIS A 112 -16.12 5.24 -4.41
N ASP A 113 -15.52 6.20 -3.70
CA ASP A 113 -14.08 6.27 -3.43
C ASP A 113 -13.53 5.03 -2.71
N GLU A 114 -14.27 4.48 -1.74
CA GLU A 114 -13.87 3.28 -0.99
C GLU A 114 -13.79 2.03 -1.89
N VAL A 115 -14.65 1.94 -2.90
CA VAL A 115 -14.64 0.84 -3.87
C VAL A 115 -13.49 1.00 -4.85
N ALA A 116 -13.23 2.23 -5.30
CA ALA A 116 -12.09 2.55 -6.15
C ALA A 116 -10.76 2.26 -5.44
N GLU A 117 -10.68 2.56 -4.14
CA GLU A 117 -9.54 2.22 -3.29
C GLU A 117 -9.35 0.70 -3.19
N VAL A 118 -10.40 -0.08 -2.95
CA VAL A 118 -10.29 -1.55 -2.95
C VAL A 118 -9.82 -2.09 -4.29
N GLN A 119 -10.38 -1.64 -5.41
CA GLN A 119 -9.96 -2.10 -6.74
C GLN A 119 -8.52 -1.72 -7.09
N THR A 120 -8.01 -0.59 -6.57
CA THR A 120 -6.63 -0.15 -6.79
C THR A 120 -5.63 -0.75 -5.80
N HIS A 121 -6.03 -1.02 -4.55
CA HIS A 121 -5.18 -1.65 -3.53
C HIS A 121 -5.11 -3.17 -3.68
N THR A 122 -6.09 -3.83 -4.29
CA THR A 122 -6.05 -5.30 -4.47
C THR A 122 -5.04 -5.73 -5.55
N PHE A 123 -4.48 -4.79 -6.34
CA PHE A 123 -3.25 -5.04 -7.11
C PHE A 123 -2.00 -5.24 -6.24
N SER A 124 -2.06 -4.98 -4.93
CA SER A 124 -0.92 -5.09 -4.00
C SER A 124 -1.14 -6.04 -2.82
N LEU A 125 -2.32 -6.63 -2.66
CA LEU A 125 -2.67 -7.46 -1.48
C LEU A 125 -3.00 -8.93 -1.81
N HIS A 126 -2.49 -9.46 -2.92
CA HIS A 126 -2.44 -10.91 -3.10
C HIS A 126 -1.30 -11.48 -2.24
N GLY A 127 -1.55 -11.61 -0.94
CA GLY A 127 -0.85 -12.63 -0.15
C GLY A 127 -1.20 -13.99 -0.75
N GLY A 128 -0.27 -14.56 -1.51
CA GLY A 128 -0.45 -15.87 -2.13
C GLY A 128 0.14 -16.04 -3.53
N ASP A 129 0.73 -15.00 -4.14
CA ASP A 129 1.51 -15.22 -5.35
C ASP A 129 2.82 -15.90 -4.96
N LEU A 130 2.92 -17.20 -5.24
CA LEU A 130 4.15 -17.97 -5.10
C LEU A 130 5.01 -17.78 -6.34
N TRP A 131 6.19 -17.17 -6.19
CA TRP A 131 7.17 -17.10 -7.26
C TRP A 131 8.39 -17.94 -6.88
N GLN A 132 8.63 -19.01 -7.62
CA GLN A 132 9.68 -20.00 -7.34
C GLN A 132 9.59 -20.67 -5.95
N GLY A 133 8.41 -20.62 -5.31
CA GLY A 133 8.18 -21.19 -3.98
C GLY A 133 8.18 -20.15 -2.84
N ASP A 134 8.55 -18.89 -3.13
CA ASP A 134 8.52 -17.80 -2.17
C ASP A 134 7.23 -16.99 -2.28
N GLU A 135 6.67 -16.59 -1.14
CA GLU A 135 5.53 -15.66 -1.11
C GLU A 135 6.00 -14.26 -1.49
N ILE A 136 5.39 -13.68 -2.53
CA ILE A 136 5.79 -12.38 -3.08
C ILE A 136 4.64 -11.38 -3.12
N VAL A 137 5.02 -10.10 -3.16
CA VAL A 137 4.18 -8.97 -3.50
C VAL A 137 4.60 -8.44 -4.85
N VAL A 138 3.63 -8.32 -5.74
CA VAL A 138 3.80 -7.81 -7.10
C VAL A 138 3.34 -6.36 -7.15
N LYS A 139 4.29 -5.43 -7.29
CA LYS A 139 3.99 -3.99 -7.43
C LYS A 139 3.95 -3.61 -8.91
N VAL A 140 2.75 -3.47 -9.44
CA VAL A 140 2.52 -3.02 -10.82
C VAL A 140 2.56 -1.49 -10.88
N LEU A 141 3.47 -0.94 -11.67
CA LEU A 141 3.68 0.50 -11.73
C LEU A 141 2.84 1.14 -12.84
N GLN A 142 1.85 1.94 -12.45
CA GLN A 142 1.05 2.74 -13.38
C GLN A 142 1.84 3.98 -13.82
N VAL A 143 2.29 3.99 -15.07
CA VAL A 143 3.08 5.09 -15.64
C VAL A 143 2.37 5.66 -16.86
N ARG A 144 2.02 6.95 -16.79
CA ARG A 144 1.50 7.68 -17.95
C ARG A 144 2.59 7.83 -19.01
N ASP A 145 2.21 7.66 -20.28
CA ASP A 145 3.07 7.83 -21.46
C ASP A 145 4.33 6.95 -21.38
N TRP A 146 4.15 5.63 -21.45
CA TRP A 146 5.27 4.68 -21.43
C TRP A 146 6.08 4.77 -22.72
N THR A 147 7.39 5.01 -22.60
CA THR A 147 8.31 5.16 -23.74
C THR A 147 9.49 4.20 -23.61
N THR A 148 10.14 3.90 -24.73
CA THR A 148 11.36 3.08 -24.77
C THR A 148 12.46 3.63 -23.89
N ARG A 149 12.55 4.97 -23.74
CA ARG A 149 13.47 5.62 -22.81
C ARG A 149 13.17 5.25 -21.35
N LYS A 150 11.90 5.38 -20.92
CA LYS A 150 11.48 5.03 -19.54
C LYS A 150 11.70 3.54 -19.24
N SER A 151 11.47 2.68 -20.24
CA SER A 151 11.75 1.24 -20.15
C SER A 151 13.25 0.96 -19.94
N ARG A 152 14.12 1.61 -20.71
CA ARG A 152 15.58 1.49 -20.52
C ARG A 152 16.00 2.01 -19.14
N ASP A 153 15.51 3.19 -18.74
CA ASP A 153 15.85 3.79 -17.45
C ASP A 153 15.38 2.90 -16.29
N PHE A 154 14.22 2.22 -16.41
CA PHE A 154 13.77 1.20 -15.44
C PHE A 154 14.74 0.02 -15.33
N ASN A 155 15.18 -0.50 -16.48
CA ASN A 155 16.11 -1.63 -16.56
C ASN A 155 17.51 -1.31 -15.98
N GLU A 156 17.91 -0.04 -15.99
CA GLU A 156 19.15 0.43 -15.38
C GLU A 156 19.01 0.74 -13.88
N GLU A 157 17.83 1.18 -13.43
CA GLU A 157 17.58 1.56 -12.04
C GLU A 157 17.24 0.35 -11.14
N HIS A 158 16.41 -0.59 -11.58
CA HIS A 158 15.95 -1.69 -10.72
C HIS A 158 17.06 -2.61 -10.18
N PRO A 159 18.18 -2.91 -10.89
CA PRO A 159 19.23 -3.77 -10.34
C PRO A 159 19.89 -3.19 -9.10
N LYS A 160 19.91 -1.85 -8.96
CA LYS A 160 20.47 -1.15 -7.80
C LYS A 160 19.64 -1.35 -6.52
N LEU A 161 18.39 -1.78 -6.67
CA LEU A 161 17.45 -2.04 -5.57
C LEU A 161 17.57 -3.47 -5.03
N ARG A 162 18.38 -4.33 -5.66
CA ARG A 162 18.57 -5.74 -5.31
C ARG A 162 19.68 -5.92 -4.27
N ILE A 163 19.46 -5.39 -3.07
CA ILE A 163 20.45 -5.38 -1.98
C ILE A 163 20.17 -6.52 -1.00
N PHE A 164 20.94 -7.61 -1.10
CA PHE A 164 20.79 -8.80 -0.23
C PHE A 164 21.78 -8.85 0.94
N SER A 165 22.64 -7.85 1.08
CA SER A 165 23.79 -7.88 1.98
C SER A 165 23.51 -7.41 3.41
N HIS A 166 22.27 -7.02 3.74
CA HIS A 166 21.93 -6.46 5.04
C HIS A 166 20.56 -6.96 5.53
N PRO A 167 20.41 -7.37 6.82
CA PRO A 167 19.16 -7.93 7.34
C PRO A 167 18.02 -6.91 7.41
N ASN A 168 18.32 -5.64 7.73
CA ASN A 168 17.31 -4.57 7.82
C ASN A 168 16.96 -3.91 6.47
N ILE A 169 17.25 -4.56 5.35
CA ILE A 169 16.89 -4.08 4.01
C ILE A 169 16.05 -5.14 3.34
N LEU A 170 14.91 -4.73 2.79
CA LEU A 170 14.03 -5.59 2.01
C LEU A 170 14.37 -5.42 0.52
N PRO A 171 15.10 -6.36 -0.10
CA PRO A 171 15.50 -6.25 -1.50
C PRO A 171 14.33 -6.36 -2.46
N VAL A 172 14.51 -5.77 -3.63
CA VAL A 172 13.77 -6.16 -4.82
C VAL A 172 14.27 -7.53 -5.28
N LEU A 173 13.38 -8.52 -5.33
CA LEU A 173 13.70 -9.88 -5.81
C LEU A 173 14.00 -9.87 -7.31
N GLY A 174 13.07 -9.27 -8.05
CA GLY A 174 13.09 -9.19 -9.50
C GLY A 174 12.19 -8.07 -10.00
N ALA A 175 12.28 -7.83 -11.30
CA ALA A 175 11.42 -6.88 -11.99
C ALA A 175 11.06 -7.45 -13.36
N CYS A 176 9.83 -7.21 -13.82
CA CYS A 176 9.43 -7.56 -15.18
C CYS A 176 9.58 -6.33 -16.06
N GLN A 177 10.37 -6.49 -17.12
CA GLN A 177 10.62 -5.45 -18.11
C GLN A 177 9.40 -5.30 -19.01
N SER A 178 9.08 -4.05 -19.35
CA SER A 178 7.99 -3.71 -20.26
C SER A 178 8.56 -2.99 -21.49
N PRO A 179 8.57 -3.60 -22.70
CA PRO A 179 8.06 -4.94 -23.07
C PRO A 179 8.99 -6.11 -22.63
N PRO A 180 8.50 -7.37 -22.50
CA PRO A 180 7.21 -7.88 -22.99
C PRO A 180 6.03 -7.76 -22.02
N SER A 181 6.23 -7.38 -20.75
CA SER A 181 5.10 -7.18 -19.84
C SER A 181 4.26 -5.96 -20.24
N PRO A 182 2.95 -5.94 -19.98
CA PRO A 182 2.08 -4.81 -20.33
C PRO A 182 2.49 -3.53 -19.58
N GLN A 183 3.03 -3.69 -18.36
CA GLN A 183 3.48 -2.60 -17.50
C GLN A 183 4.77 -3.01 -16.77
N PRO A 184 5.61 -2.06 -16.32
CA PRO A 184 6.77 -2.36 -15.49
C PRO A 184 6.33 -2.84 -14.10
N ILE A 185 6.90 -3.97 -13.67
CA ILE A 185 6.52 -4.65 -12.43
C ILE A 185 7.75 -4.82 -11.55
N ILE A 186 7.61 -4.59 -10.25
CA ILE A 186 8.62 -4.87 -9.23
C ILE A 186 8.10 -5.97 -8.32
N ILE A 187 8.96 -6.93 -7.98
CA ILE A 187 8.62 -8.08 -7.14
C ILE A 187 9.44 -8.01 -5.85
N THR A 188 8.79 -8.16 -4.71
CA THR A 188 9.43 -8.29 -3.38
C THR A 188 8.86 -9.45 -2.60
N HIS A 189 9.53 -9.88 -1.54
CA HIS A 189 8.92 -10.81 -0.59
C HIS A 189 7.66 -10.22 0.04
N PHE A 190 6.70 -11.08 0.32
CA PHE A 190 5.56 -10.76 1.14
C PHE A 190 6.00 -10.59 2.60
N MET A 191 5.43 -9.59 3.27
CA MET A 191 5.72 -9.24 4.65
C MET A 191 4.38 -9.31 5.41
N PRO A 192 4.17 -10.27 6.32
CA PRO A 192 2.83 -10.59 6.81
C PRO A 192 2.21 -9.48 7.65
N TYR A 193 3.03 -8.69 8.35
CA TYR A 193 2.55 -7.54 9.12
C TYR A 193 2.45 -6.25 8.29
N GLY A 194 2.84 -6.30 7.01
CA GLY A 194 2.83 -5.13 6.13
C GLY A 194 3.85 -4.07 6.54
N SER A 195 3.45 -2.81 6.42
CA SER A 195 4.31 -1.67 6.76
C SER A 195 4.23 -1.30 8.24
N LEU A 196 5.26 -0.61 8.75
CA LEU A 196 5.27 -0.04 10.10
C LEU A 196 4.06 0.87 10.32
N PHE A 197 3.62 1.61 9.29
CA PHE A 197 2.40 2.40 9.34
C PHE A 197 1.14 1.55 9.61
N ASN A 198 1.04 0.36 9.02
CA ASN A 198 -0.10 -0.54 9.26
C ASN A 198 -0.14 -1.00 10.72
N ILE A 199 1.01 -1.38 11.28
CA ILE A 199 1.11 -1.83 12.68
C ILE A 199 0.78 -0.69 13.66
N LEU A 200 1.30 0.51 13.43
CA LEU A 200 1.14 1.62 14.38
C LEU A 200 -0.27 2.22 14.36
N HIS A 201 -0.92 2.31 13.19
CA HIS A 201 -2.13 3.14 13.02
C HIS A 201 -3.37 2.38 12.54
N GLN A 202 -3.23 1.25 11.86
CA GLN A 202 -4.36 0.54 11.24
C GLN A 202 -4.85 -0.68 12.04
N GLY A 203 -4.40 -0.81 13.29
CA GLY A 203 -5.00 -1.73 14.26
C GLY A 203 -4.81 -3.21 13.91
N THR A 204 -3.56 -3.66 13.81
CA THR A 204 -3.28 -5.10 13.90
C THR A 204 -3.53 -5.58 15.33
N THR A 205 -3.73 -6.88 15.53
CA THR A 205 -3.85 -7.50 16.88
C THR A 205 -2.60 -7.34 17.75
N LEU A 206 -1.53 -6.75 17.21
CA LEU A 206 -0.22 -6.68 17.83
C LEU A 206 0.01 -5.29 18.44
N VAL A 207 -0.04 -5.22 19.76
CA VAL A 207 0.33 -4.01 20.50
C VAL A 207 1.85 -3.97 20.62
N VAL A 208 2.49 -3.09 19.84
CA VAL A 208 3.93 -2.83 19.93
C VAL A 208 4.21 -2.18 21.28
N ASP A 209 5.07 -2.79 22.10
CA ASP A 209 5.53 -2.20 23.36
C ASP A 209 6.66 -1.18 23.13
N GLN A 210 7.11 -0.52 24.20
CA GLN A 210 8.18 0.47 24.06
C GLN A 210 9.54 -0.18 23.70
N SER A 211 9.78 -1.41 24.15
CA SER A 211 11.01 -2.15 23.85
C SER A 211 11.10 -2.47 22.35
N GLN A 212 10.01 -2.97 21.77
CA GLN A 212 9.90 -3.25 20.35
C GLN A 212 9.97 -1.98 19.51
N ALA A 213 9.42 -0.85 19.99
CA ALA A 213 9.59 0.43 19.31
C ALA A 213 11.07 0.88 19.25
N VAL A 214 11.85 0.65 20.32
CA VAL A 214 13.30 0.91 20.32
C VAL A 214 14.03 -0.04 19.38
N LYS A 215 13.63 -1.33 19.34
CA LYS A 215 14.17 -2.30 18.37
C LYS A 215 13.89 -1.88 16.93
N PHE A 216 12.67 -1.43 16.60
CA PHE A 216 12.37 -0.90 15.27
C PHE A 216 13.23 0.32 14.92
N ALA A 217 13.40 1.26 15.87
CA ALA A 217 14.28 2.40 15.66
C ALA A 217 15.73 1.98 15.38
N LEU A 218 16.24 0.98 16.11
CA LEU A 218 17.57 0.41 15.89
C LEU A 218 17.69 -0.24 14.52
N ASP A 219 16.75 -1.12 14.16
CA ASP A 219 16.71 -1.82 12.89
C ASP A 219 16.71 -0.84 11.69
N ILE A 220 15.87 0.20 11.76
CA ILE A 220 15.81 1.26 10.75
C ILE A 220 17.12 2.04 10.70
N ALA A 221 17.69 2.41 11.85
CA ALA A 221 18.94 3.15 11.90
C ALA A 221 20.12 2.36 11.30
N SER A 222 20.20 1.06 11.59
CA SER A 222 21.21 0.16 11.03
C SER A 222 21.05 -0.01 9.52
N GLY A 223 19.81 -0.18 9.04
CA GLY A 223 19.53 -0.22 7.60
C GLY A 223 19.92 1.07 6.87
N MET A 224 19.61 2.23 7.45
CA MET A 224 19.98 3.53 6.88
C MET A 224 21.48 3.81 6.94
N ALA A 225 22.16 3.41 8.02
CA ALA A 225 23.62 3.44 8.13
C ALA A 225 24.25 2.69 6.96
N PHE A 226 23.81 1.46 6.70
CA PHE A 226 24.28 0.67 5.57
C PHE A 226 24.01 1.38 4.23
N LEU A 227 22.78 1.85 3.99
CA LEU A 227 22.42 2.53 2.74
C LEU A 227 23.24 3.80 2.49
N HIS A 228 23.69 4.49 3.55
CA HIS A 228 24.54 5.67 3.45
C HIS A 228 26.00 5.36 3.08
N THR A 229 26.43 4.11 3.23
CA THR A 229 27.75 3.64 2.80
C THR A 229 27.82 3.34 1.29
N LEU A 230 26.67 3.17 0.62
CA LEU A 230 26.60 2.90 -0.81
C LEU A 230 27.00 4.13 -1.64
N GLU A 231 27.86 3.93 -2.64
CA GLU A 231 28.31 4.96 -3.58
C GLU A 231 28.11 4.50 -5.04
N PRO A 232 27.22 5.17 -5.82
CA PRO A 232 26.35 6.29 -5.45
C PRO A 232 25.16 5.85 -4.59
N MET A 233 24.69 6.74 -3.71
CA MET A 233 23.49 6.49 -2.90
C MET A 233 22.27 6.19 -3.79
N VAL A 234 21.38 5.32 -3.29
CA VAL A 234 20.11 5.01 -3.97
C VAL A 234 19.33 6.31 -4.20
N SER A 235 18.92 6.56 -5.44
CA SER A 235 18.20 7.76 -5.82
C SER A 235 16.75 7.73 -5.32
N ARG A 236 16.25 8.88 -4.82
CA ARG A 236 14.82 9.09 -4.48
C ARG A 236 14.21 8.05 -3.54
N LEU A 237 15.02 7.47 -2.65
CA LEU A 237 14.52 6.77 -1.47
C LEU A 237 14.16 7.84 -0.43
N TYR A 238 12.89 7.86 0.00
CA TYR A 238 12.41 8.76 1.04
C TYR A 238 11.95 7.93 2.22
N LEU A 239 12.57 8.12 3.38
CA LEU A 239 12.28 7.34 4.57
C LEU A 239 10.94 7.80 5.20
N ASN A 240 10.01 6.86 5.41
CA ASN A 240 8.75 7.08 6.11
C ASN A 240 8.21 5.74 6.64
N SER A 241 7.18 5.75 7.48
CA SER A 241 6.65 4.54 8.11
C SER A 241 5.93 3.60 7.13
N LYS A 242 5.48 4.10 5.98
CA LYS A 242 4.87 3.29 4.92
C LYS A 242 5.90 2.49 4.10
N HIS A 243 7.15 2.94 4.05
CA HIS A 243 8.24 2.31 3.30
C HIS A 243 9.09 1.37 4.17
N ILE A 244 8.74 1.19 5.44
CA ILE A 244 9.38 0.23 6.33
C ILE A 244 8.44 -0.95 6.46
N MET A 245 8.90 -2.13 6.09
CA MET A 245 8.13 -3.37 6.20
C MET A 245 8.58 -4.16 7.42
N ILE A 246 7.64 -4.88 8.03
CA ILE A 246 7.89 -5.67 9.23
C ILE A 246 7.75 -7.15 8.90
N ASP A 247 8.81 -7.88 9.21
CA ASP A 247 8.93 -9.32 8.94
C ASP A 247 8.31 -10.16 10.08
N GLU A 248 8.19 -11.47 9.88
CA GLU A 248 7.61 -12.43 10.83
C GLU A 248 8.26 -12.40 12.21
N ASP A 249 9.57 -12.16 12.24
CA ASP A 249 10.40 -12.10 13.45
C ASP A 249 10.38 -10.71 14.13
N MET A 250 9.50 -9.82 13.69
CA MET A 250 9.42 -8.44 14.16
C MET A 250 10.69 -7.62 13.88
N THR A 251 11.43 -7.96 12.83
CA THR A 251 12.53 -7.15 12.32
C THR A 251 12.00 -6.10 11.34
N ALA A 252 12.39 -4.84 11.55
CA ALA A 252 12.07 -3.78 10.60
C ALA A 252 13.05 -3.80 9.42
N ARG A 253 12.51 -3.75 8.19
CA ARG A 253 13.27 -3.75 6.95
C ARG A 253 12.87 -2.58 6.06
N ILE A 254 13.86 -1.87 5.52
CA ILE A 254 13.62 -0.75 4.61
C ILE A 254 13.29 -1.30 3.22
N SER A 255 12.11 -0.96 2.71
CA SER A 255 11.62 -1.42 1.40
C SER A 255 12.35 -0.73 0.26
N MET A 256 13.09 -1.51 -0.52
CA MET A 256 13.71 -1.00 -1.75
C MET A 256 12.70 -0.85 -2.89
N ALA A 257 11.52 -1.49 -2.81
CA ALA A 257 10.45 -1.36 -3.81
C ALA A 257 9.75 -0.01 -3.80
N ASP A 258 9.87 0.73 -2.69
CA ASP A 258 9.26 2.03 -2.50
C ASP A 258 10.17 3.20 -2.87
N ALA A 259 11.41 2.91 -3.27
CA ALA A 259 12.26 3.88 -3.93
C ALA A 259 11.60 4.36 -5.24
N LYS A 260 11.41 5.68 -5.38
CA LYS A 260 10.78 6.23 -6.59
C LYS A 260 11.74 6.19 -7.78
N LEU A 261 11.27 5.67 -8.89
CA LEU A 261 12.02 5.64 -10.15
C LEU A 261 11.99 7.01 -10.85
N SER A 262 12.90 7.25 -11.80
CA SER A 262 13.10 8.56 -12.43
C SER A 262 11.86 9.14 -13.11
N PHE A 263 11.05 8.26 -13.68
CA PHE A 263 9.83 8.63 -14.38
C PHE A 263 8.58 8.70 -13.49
N GLN A 264 8.68 8.33 -12.21
CA GLN A 264 7.53 8.28 -11.31
C GLN A 264 7.27 9.63 -10.64
N CYS A 265 6.13 10.23 -10.96
CA CYS A 265 5.56 11.39 -10.26
C CYS A 265 6.59 12.50 -9.94
N PRO A 266 7.36 13.02 -10.92
CA PRO A 266 8.27 14.13 -10.67
C PRO A 266 7.48 15.34 -10.18
N GLY A 267 7.89 15.89 -9.03
CA GLY A 267 7.25 17.07 -8.43
C GLY A 267 6.01 16.79 -7.57
N ARG A 268 5.58 15.54 -7.37
CA ARG A 268 4.50 15.19 -6.42
C ARG A 268 5.03 14.46 -5.19
N MET A 269 4.71 15.00 -4.02
CA MET A 269 5.07 14.43 -2.73
C MET A 269 3.82 14.04 -1.96
N TYR A 270 3.68 12.75 -1.65
CA TYR A 270 2.49 12.18 -0.99
C TYR A 270 2.68 11.96 0.51
N SER A 271 3.90 12.13 1.02
CA SER A 271 4.24 11.96 2.44
C SER A 271 5.17 13.10 2.93
N PRO A 272 4.76 14.38 2.84
CA PRO A 272 5.61 15.52 3.21
C PRO A 272 5.89 15.63 4.71
N ALA A 273 5.09 14.99 5.58
CA ALA A 273 5.24 15.06 7.04
C ALA A 273 6.60 14.53 7.55
N TRP A 274 7.19 13.54 6.88
CA TRP A 274 8.50 12.98 7.22
C TRP A 274 9.66 13.70 6.53
N MET A 275 9.40 14.71 5.72
CA MET A 275 10.44 15.35 4.92
C MET A 275 11.09 16.51 5.67
N ALA A 276 12.40 16.66 5.47
CA ALA A 276 13.14 17.78 6.02
C ALA A 276 12.69 19.11 5.37
N PRO A 277 12.63 20.23 6.12
CA PRO A 277 12.18 21.53 5.59
C PRO A 277 12.98 21.98 4.37
N GLU A 278 14.30 21.72 4.34
CA GLU A 278 15.15 22.05 3.20
C GLU A 278 14.87 21.18 1.98
N ALA A 279 14.48 19.92 2.17
CA ALA A 279 14.16 18.98 1.10
C ALA A 279 12.81 19.27 0.42
N LEU A 280 11.94 20.05 1.08
CA LEU A 280 10.69 20.55 0.51
C LEU A 280 10.89 21.78 -0.39
N GLN A 281 11.99 22.52 -0.22
CA GLN A 281 12.22 23.80 -0.90
C GLN A 281 13.31 23.73 -1.98
N LYS A 282 14.35 22.92 -1.74
CA LYS A 282 15.54 22.86 -2.59
C LYS A 282 15.54 21.58 -3.42
N ARG A 283 16.31 21.58 -4.51
CA ARG A 283 16.48 20.40 -5.35
C ARG A 283 17.36 19.36 -4.64
N PRO A 284 17.23 18.05 -4.96
CA PRO A 284 18.02 16.99 -4.34
C PRO A 284 19.54 17.16 -4.48
N GLU A 285 20.01 17.89 -5.50
CA GLU A 285 21.42 18.15 -5.74
C GLU A 285 22.00 19.24 -4.81
N ASP A 286 21.14 20.13 -4.30
CA ASP A 286 21.52 21.28 -3.48
C ASP A 286 21.43 20.99 -1.97
N ILE A 287 21.03 19.77 -1.59
CA ILE A 287 20.81 19.35 -0.20
C ILE A 287 21.76 18.24 0.22
N ASN A 288 22.13 18.24 1.50
CA ASN A 288 22.76 17.08 2.09
C ASN A 288 21.69 16.00 2.35
N ARG A 289 21.55 15.08 1.40
CA ARG A 289 20.55 13.99 1.46
C ARG A 289 20.66 13.14 2.73
N ARG A 290 21.88 12.87 3.21
CA ARG A 290 22.09 12.08 4.43
C ARG A 290 21.52 12.77 5.67
N SER A 291 21.69 14.09 5.76
CA SER A 291 21.10 14.89 6.84
C SER A 291 19.58 15.01 6.71
N ALA A 292 19.06 15.05 5.48
CA ALA A 292 17.61 15.05 5.24
C ALA A 292 16.96 13.74 5.70
N ASP A 293 17.59 12.60 5.43
CA ASP A 293 17.11 11.29 5.90
C ASP A 293 17.09 11.18 7.44
N MET A 294 18.06 11.82 8.11
CA MET A 294 18.09 11.88 9.57
C MET A 294 16.89 12.64 10.16
N TRP A 295 16.37 13.65 9.45
CA TRP A 295 15.13 14.32 9.83
C TRP A 295 13.95 13.37 9.74
N SER A 296 13.84 12.62 8.63
CA SER A 296 12.80 11.62 8.44
C SER A 296 12.82 10.55 9.53
N PHE A 297 14.02 10.09 9.93
CA PHE A 297 14.19 9.19 11.06
C PHE A 297 13.72 9.81 12.38
N ALA A 298 13.94 11.10 12.58
CA ALA A 298 13.50 11.79 13.77
C ALA A 298 11.97 11.90 13.87
N VAL A 299 11.29 12.09 12.74
CA VAL A 299 9.82 12.03 12.65
C VAL A 299 9.32 10.60 12.91
N LEU A 300 10.04 9.58 12.46
CA LEU A 300 9.74 8.18 12.81
C LEU A 300 9.89 7.91 14.32
N LEU A 301 10.93 8.45 14.96
CA LEU A 301 11.07 8.36 16.42
C LEU A 301 9.89 9.04 17.13
N TRP A 302 9.43 10.19 16.62
CA TRP A 302 8.24 10.85 17.13
C TRP A 302 7.00 9.96 16.99
N GLU A 303 6.79 9.38 15.82
CA GLU A 303 5.65 8.50 15.50
C GLU A 303 5.66 7.22 16.37
N LEU A 304 6.83 6.62 16.61
CA LEU A 304 6.99 5.45 17.48
C LEU A 304 6.65 5.75 18.94
N VAL A 305 6.88 6.99 19.39
CA VAL A 305 6.58 7.45 20.74
C VAL A 305 5.11 7.83 20.90
N THR A 306 4.55 8.61 19.96
CA THR A 306 3.17 9.12 20.08
C THR A 306 2.13 8.08 19.68
N ARG A 307 2.48 7.15 18.77
CA ARG A 307 1.52 6.29 18.08
C ARG A 307 0.45 7.08 17.33
N GLU A 308 0.82 8.27 16.88
CA GLU A 308 -0.03 9.16 16.09
C GLU A 308 0.61 9.41 14.73
N VAL A 309 -0.22 9.60 13.70
CA VAL A 309 0.26 10.01 12.38
C VAL A 309 0.68 11.48 12.45
N PRO A 310 1.89 11.85 11.97
CA PRO A 310 2.35 13.24 12.05
C PRO A 310 1.47 14.16 11.21
N PHE A 311 0.90 15.17 11.85
CA PHE A 311 -0.02 16.15 11.24
C PHE A 311 -1.26 15.50 10.60
N ALA A 312 -1.85 14.50 11.25
CA ALA A 312 -3.02 13.76 10.75
C ALA A 312 -4.23 14.63 10.39
N ASP A 313 -4.32 15.82 10.99
CA ASP A 313 -5.38 16.81 10.81
C ASP A 313 -5.22 17.68 9.56
N LEU A 314 -4.06 17.63 8.89
CA LEU A 314 -3.72 18.49 7.76
C LEU A 314 -3.59 17.70 6.46
N SER A 315 -3.94 18.32 5.34
CA SER A 315 -3.68 17.75 4.02
C SER A 315 -2.18 17.79 3.67
N ASN A 316 -1.74 16.90 2.77
CA ASN A 316 -0.35 16.87 2.31
C ASN A 316 0.18 18.23 1.82
N MET A 317 -0.65 19.01 1.11
CA MET A 317 -0.25 20.32 0.61
C MET A 317 -0.08 21.33 1.76
N GLU A 318 -0.99 21.32 2.73
CA GLU A 318 -0.90 22.19 3.92
C GLU A 318 0.32 21.83 4.75
N ILE A 319 0.60 20.54 4.97
CA ILE A 319 1.79 20.09 5.69
C ILE A 319 3.04 20.60 4.98
N GLY A 320 3.16 20.38 3.66
CA GLY A 320 4.32 20.83 2.89
C GLY A 320 4.56 22.34 2.99
N MET A 321 3.49 23.14 2.83
CA MET A 321 3.57 24.60 2.88
C MET A 321 3.89 25.11 4.28
N LYS A 322 3.21 24.62 5.31
CA LYS A 322 3.40 25.07 6.69
C LYS A 322 4.76 24.67 7.25
N VAL A 323 5.24 23.46 6.93
CA VAL A 323 6.59 23.01 7.35
C VAL A 323 7.68 23.84 6.67
N ALA A 324 7.52 24.12 5.37
CA ALA A 324 8.50 24.86 4.59
C ALA A 324 8.53 26.37 4.92
N LEU A 325 7.36 27.02 5.06
CA LEU A 325 7.25 28.47 5.11
C LEU A 325 6.83 29.03 6.47
N GLU A 326 6.06 28.29 7.26
CA GLU A 326 5.48 28.77 8.52
C GLU A 326 6.18 28.21 9.77
N GLY A 327 7.12 27.28 9.60
CA GLY A 327 7.86 26.69 10.72
C GLY A 327 7.04 25.67 11.52
N LEU A 328 6.03 25.02 10.92
CA LEU A 328 5.31 23.91 11.56
C LEU A 328 6.27 22.76 11.86
N ARG A 329 6.26 22.26 13.11
CA ARG A 329 7.12 21.15 13.58
C ARG A 329 6.34 20.20 14.48
N PRO A 330 6.70 18.90 14.52
CA PRO A 330 6.12 17.96 15.47
C PRO A 330 6.37 18.42 16.92
N THR A 331 5.34 18.42 17.74
CA THR A 331 5.45 18.77 19.16
C THR A 331 6.07 17.61 19.93
N ILE A 332 7.08 17.88 20.74
CA ILE A 332 7.74 16.82 21.53
C ILE A 332 6.79 16.39 22.66
N PRO A 333 6.44 15.09 22.76
CA PRO A 333 5.46 14.63 23.75
C PRO A 333 5.94 14.85 25.19
N PRO A 334 5.06 15.24 26.13
CA PRO A 334 5.40 15.27 27.55
C PRO A 334 5.53 13.83 28.10
N GLY A 335 6.44 13.62 29.06
CA GLY A 335 6.55 12.34 29.79
C GLY A 335 7.48 11.27 29.19
N ILE A 336 8.19 11.56 28.09
CA ILE A 336 9.20 10.65 27.54
C ILE A 336 10.53 10.68 28.33
N SER A 337 11.27 9.57 28.23
CA SER A 337 12.63 9.47 28.75
C SER A 337 13.50 10.64 28.23
N PRO A 338 14.28 11.31 29.10
CA PRO A 338 15.17 12.40 28.69
C PRO A 338 16.13 12.03 27.57
N HIS A 339 16.52 10.76 27.47
CA HIS A 339 17.41 10.25 26.43
C HIS A 339 16.75 10.24 25.06
N ILE A 340 15.52 9.72 24.94
CA ILE A 340 14.73 9.73 23.70
C ILE A 340 14.46 11.18 23.27
N CYS A 341 14.05 12.03 24.21
CA CYS A 341 13.79 13.44 23.95
C CYS A 341 15.03 14.17 23.40
N LYS A 342 16.20 13.93 23.99
CA LYS A 342 17.48 14.52 23.53
C LYS A 342 17.86 13.99 22.15
N LEU A 343 17.70 12.69 21.90
CA LEU A 343 17.98 12.08 20.60
C LEU A 343 17.08 12.68 19.52
N MET A 344 15.77 12.75 19.76
CA MET A 344 14.80 13.36 18.82
C MET A 344 15.16 14.82 18.50
N ARG A 345 15.52 15.63 19.51
CA ARG A 345 15.93 17.03 19.29
C ARG A 345 17.21 17.16 18.48
N LEU A 346 18.17 16.25 18.66
CA LEU A 346 19.41 16.25 17.88
C LEU A 346 19.17 15.85 16.43
N CYS A 347 18.28 14.87 16.19
CA CYS A 347 17.94 14.42 14.85
C CYS A 347 17.03 15.43 14.10
N MET A 348 16.10 16.10 14.78
CA MET A 348 15.27 17.20 14.23
C MET A 348 15.94 18.59 14.35
N ASN A 349 17.26 18.68 14.17
CA ASN A 349 17.92 19.99 14.19
C ASN A 349 17.54 20.79 12.93
N GLU A 350 17.18 22.06 13.08
CA GLU A 350 16.92 22.96 11.94
C GLU A 350 18.14 23.10 11.03
N ASP A 351 19.34 23.04 11.59
CA ASP A 351 20.59 23.06 10.84
C ASP A 351 20.96 21.63 10.38
N PRO A 352 20.93 21.33 9.07
CA PRO A 352 21.24 20.00 8.56
C PRO A 352 22.67 19.54 8.89
N ALA A 353 23.62 20.47 9.08
CA ALA A 353 25.01 20.13 9.39
C ALA A 353 25.20 19.63 10.84
N LYS A 354 24.27 19.96 11.74
CA LYS A 354 24.31 19.55 13.16
C LYS A 354 23.60 18.22 13.41
N ARG A 355 22.90 17.68 12.43
CA ARG A 355 22.24 16.37 12.55
C ARG A 355 23.31 15.26 12.58
N PRO A 356 23.19 14.28 13.48
CA PRO A 356 24.14 13.18 13.55
C PRO A 356 24.06 12.27 12.32
N LYS A 357 25.08 11.45 12.11
CA LYS A 357 25.03 10.34 11.13
C LYS A 357 24.36 9.12 11.76
N PHE A 358 23.81 8.22 10.94
CA PHE A 358 23.19 6.98 11.41
C PHE A 358 24.17 6.11 12.22
N ASP A 359 25.41 5.97 11.77
CA ASP A 359 26.47 5.23 12.49
C ASP A 359 26.74 5.74 13.92
N MET A 360 26.46 7.02 14.19
CA MET A 360 26.67 7.62 15.51
C MET A 360 25.49 7.38 16.47
N ILE A 361 24.29 7.13 15.94
CA ILE A 361 23.09 6.90 16.74
C ILE A 361 22.81 5.41 16.98
N VAL A 362 23.29 4.51 16.11
CA VAL A 362 23.15 3.06 16.29
C VAL A 362 23.65 2.60 17.67
N PRO A 363 24.87 2.96 18.13
CA PRO A 363 25.34 2.57 19.46
C PRO A 363 24.55 3.19 20.62
N ILE A 364 23.84 4.30 20.38
CA ILE A 364 22.96 4.92 21.38
C ILE A 364 21.69 4.08 21.51
N LEU A 365 21.12 3.65 20.38
CA LEU A 365 19.92 2.83 20.32
C LEU A 365 20.16 1.41 20.86
N GLU A 366 21.32 0.81 20.59
CA GLU A 366 21.73 -0.49 21.17
C GLU A 366 21.70 -0.44 22.70
N LYS A 367 22.31 0.60 23.30
CA LYS A 367 22.31 0.82 24.76
C LYS A 367 20.93 1.08 25.35
N MET A 368 19.97 1.51 24.54
CA MET A 368 18.58 1.73 24.95
C MET A 368 17.73 0.48 24.81
N GLN A 369 18.18 -0.51 24.04
CA GLN A 369 17.53 -1.82 23.96
C GLN A 369 17.96 -2.74 25.13
N GLU A 370 19.21 -2.62 25.59
CA GLU A 370 19.76 -3.40 26.70
C GLU A 370 19.27 -2.96 28.10
N LYS A 371 18.69 -1.76 28.22
CA LYS A 371 18.27 -1.12 29.47
C LYS A 371 16.77 -0.93 29.50
#